data_AF-A0A2Y9QN32-F1
#
_entry.id   AF-A0A2Y9QN32-F1
#
_cell.length_a   1.000
_cell.length_b   1.000
_cell.length_c   1.000
_cell.angle_alpha   90.00
_cell.angle_beta   90.00
_cell.angle_gamma   90.00
#
_symmetry.space_group_name_H-M   'P 1'
#
loop_
_entity.id
_entity.type
_entity.pdbx_description
1 polymer ?
#
loop_
_entity_poly.entity_id
_entity_poly.type
_entity_poly.pdbx_seq_one_letter_code
_entity_poly.pdbx_strand_id
1 'polypeptide(L)'
;MVMDSELMHSIVGSYLKPPERVFVPSFTPYETSQNCHPVNMEVTPPKMFYSPNNQALILALKTLQDKIHRLELERTQAEDNLNILSKEAAQYKKALENETNERNLAHQELIKQKKDISIQLSSAQSRCALLEKQLEYTKRMVLNAEREKNIILEQQAQLQREKEQDHLKLHAKLDKLDVLEKECFRLTTTQKTAEDKIKHLEEKLKEEEHQRKLFQDKASELQTGLEISRILMSSVSNPKHSKGKKKSSKKTKCLQRGLPQESYLKFGAPPFVPGKLVSTSHSGNASVQNLLQMMRDCGPHTLQKHSKAPEPRCLHKPSTTPQCKAVPPDPEKSVSICDNLSELLMAMQDELDQMNMEHQELLNQMKETQSHSVCEDIESELEHLVKKMGIKAEQISKLKKHQNSVRELQQKLQNSKMSEASGIQQEDSNPKGSKNMKNSPRKCSHETSPLQKNSNFHPKRVRNLQMKLSKDDIMWEQ
;
A
#
# COMPACT_ATOMS: atom_id res chain seq x y z
N MET A 1 41.83 -29.53 -13.25
CA MET A 1 42.26 -29.54 -11.83
C MET A 1 41.02 -29.82 -11.00
N VAL A 2 40.95 -30.85 -10.15
CA VAL A 2 41.96 -31.86 -9.75
C VAL A 2 41.25 -33.23 -9.66
N MET A 3 41.91 -34.31 -10.07
CA MET A 3 41.58 -35.65 -9.57
C MET A 3 42.35 -35.84 -8.28
N ASP A 4 41.71 -36.34 -7.22
CA ASP A 4 42.44 -36.96 -6.12
C ASP A 4 41.78 -38.27 -5.70
N SER A 5 42.66 -39.27 -5.54
CA SER A 5 42.36 -40.56 -4.94
C SER A 5 43.28 -40.70 -3.74
N GLU A 6 42.72 -40.92 -2.56
CA GLU A 6 43.40 -41.60 -1.44
C GLU A 6 42.31 -42.09 -0.47
N LEU A 7 42.45 -43.10 0.39
CA LEU A 7 43.34 -44.23 0.64
C LEU A 7 43.07 -44.58 2.13
N MET A 8 43.42 -45.79 2.58
CA MET A 8 43.29 -46.29 3.97
C MET A 8 41.84 -46.61 4.41
N HIS A 9 41.52 -47.82 4.88
CA HIS A 9 42.26 -48.55 5.91
C HIS A 9 42.46 -50.05 5.60
N SER A 10 43.69 -50.50 5.79
CA SER A 10 44.07 -51.91 5.90
C SER A 10 44.11 -52.29 7.40
N ILE A 11 43.60 -53.46 7.78
CA ILE A 11 44.04 -54.15 8.99
C ILE A 11 44.02 -55.69 8.79
N VAL A 12 45.14 -56.25 9.22
CA VAL A 12 45.67 -57.60 8.98
C VAL A 12 44.81 -58.75 9.52
N GLY A 13 44.79 -59.88 8.81
CA GLY A 13 44.16 -61.14 9.24
C GLY A 13 44.68 -62.40 8.52
N SER A 14 45.96 -62.46 8.18
CA SER A 14 46.56 -63.60 7.46
C SER A 14 46.80 -64.81 8.39
N TYR A 15 45.99 -65.87 8.27
CA TYR A 15 46.29 -67.18 8.85
C TYR A 15 45.99 -68.35 7.90
N LEU A 16 47.06 -69.10 7.60
CA LEU A 16 47.11 -70.51 7.23
C LEU A 16 46.28 -71.01 6.02
N LYS A 17 46.96 -71.03 4.87
CA LYS A 17 46.71 -71.96 3.76
C LYS A 17 46.73 -73.41 4.29
N PRO A 18 45.76 -74.29 3.97
CA PRO A 18 45.86 -75.71 4.30
C PRO A 18 47.04 -76.36 3.55
N PRO A 19 47.73 -77.37 4.13
CA PRO A 19 48.81 -78.07 3.45
C PRO A 19 48.36 -78.75 2.16
N GLU A 20 49.25 -78.79 1.16
CA GLU A 20 49.12 -79.67 0.00
C GLU A 20 48.93 -81.11 0.47
N ARG A 21 47.79 -81.72 0.10
CA ARG A 21 47.63 -83.16 0.26
C ARG A 21 48.50 -83.85 -0.77
N VAL A 22 49.64 -84.34 -0.30
CA VAL A 22 50.56 -85.24 -1.02
C VAL A 22 49.75 -86.37 -1.69
N PHE A 23 50.05 -86.64 -2.95
CA PHE A 23 49.48 -87.76 -3.69
C PHE A 23 49.78 -89.08 -2.96
N VAL A 24 48.73 -89.82 -2.61
CA VAL A 24 48.83 -91.25 -2.31
C VAL A 24 48.42 -92.01 -3.58
N PRO A 25 49.20 -92.98 -4.07
CA PRO A 25 48.93 -93.63 -5.35
C PRO A 25 47.57 -94.32 -5.41
N SER A 26 46.89 -94.16 -6.53
CA SER A 26 45.72 -94.95 -6.90
C SER A 26 46.13 -96.41 -7.13
N PHE A 27 45.79 -97.29 -6.18
CA PHE A 27 45.77 -98.72 -6.47
C PHE A 27 44.64 -99.04 -7.45
N THR A 28 44.95 -99.85 -8.46
CA THR A 28 44.00 -100.29 -9.47
C THR A 28 42.94 -101.22 -8.86
N PRO A 29 41.69 -101.19 -9.36
CA PRO A 29 40.73 -102.24 -9.04
C PRO A 29 41.18 -103.53 -9.74
N TYR A 30 41.72 -104.48 -8.98
CA TYR A 30 41.82 -105.86 -9.46
C TYR A 30 40.43 -106.48 -9.42
N GLU A 31 39.82 -106.66 -10.59
CA GLU A 31 38.58 -107.44 -10.74
C GLU A 31 38.80 -108.86 -10.21
N THR A 32 38.29 -109.14 -9.01
CA THR A 32 38.17 -110.53 -8.54
C THR A 32 36.78 -111.02 -8.90
N SER A 33 36.67 -111.55 -10.11
CA SER A 33 35.55 -112.38 -10.53
C SER A 33 35.35 -113.52 -9.52
N GLN A 34 34.14 -113.62 -8.96
CA GLN A 34 33.72 -114.80 -8.22
C GLN A 34 32.27 -115.13 -8.56
N ASN A 35 32.09 -115.99 -9.56
CA ASN A 35 30.90 -116.82 -9.68
C ASN A 35 31.32 -118.24 -10.08
N CYS A 36 30.64 -119.22 -9.47
CA CYS A 36 31.15 -120.59 -9.35
C CYS A 36 30.84 -121.45 -10.59
N HIS A 37 31.60 -122.53 -10.77
CA HIS A 37 31.08 -123.91 -10.75
C HIS A 37 32.25 -124.94 -10.75
N PRO A 38 32.01 -126.23 -10.39
CA PRO A 38 32.96 -126.98 -9.54
C PRO A 38 33.72 -128.11 -10.27
N VAL A 39 34.74 -128.68 -9.60
CA VAL A 39 34.83 -130.14 -9.31
C VAL A 39 36.03 -130.44 -8.38
N ASN A 40 35.76 -131.29 -7.39
CA ASN A 40 36.62 -132.03 -6.46
C ASN A 40 38.16 -132.02 -6.66
N MET A 41 38.89 -131.69 -5.59
CA MET A 41 39.99 -132.56 -5.15
C MET A 41 40.05 -132.64 -3.62
N GLU A 42 40.22 -133.85 -3.11
CA GLU A 42 40.08 -134.24 -1.71
C GLU A 42 41.41 -134.08 -0.95
N VAL A 43 41.45 -133.25 0.10
CA VAL A 43 42.56 -133.20 1.06
C VAL A 43 42.05 -133.01 2.49
N THR A 44 42.34 -133.99 3.34
CA THR A 44 41.96 -134.08 4.76
C THR A 44 42.65 -133.01 5.63
N PRO A 45 41.98 -132.42 6.64
CA PRO A 45 42.59 -131.40 7.50
C PRO A 45 43.54 -132.01 8.57
N PRO A 46 44.75 -131.44 8.80
CA PRO A 46 45.64 -131.89 9.85
C PRO A 46 45.22 -131.36 11.23
N LYS A 47 45.10 -132.26 12.22
CA LYS A 47 44.86 -131.90 13.63
C LYS A 47 46.06 -131.12 14.20
N MET A 48 45.82 -129.89 14.65
CA MET A 48 46.78 -129.16 15.49
C MET A 48 46.57 -129.50 16.98
N PHE A 49 47.67 -129.82 17.67
CA PHE A 49 47.68 -129.98 19.13
C PHE A 49 47.82 -128.61 19.79
N TYR A 50 46.90 -128.26 20.70
CA TYR A 50 46.91 -126.98 21.41
C TYR A 50 47.60 -127.08 22.77
N SER A 51 48.66 -126.29 22.97
CA SER A 51 49.23 -125.99 24.28
C SER A 51 48.41 -124.88 24.96
N PRO A 52 48.15 -124.93 26.29
CA PRO A 52 47.32 -123.93 26.99
C PRO A 52 47.74 -122.47 26.76
N ASN A 53 49.04 -122.21 26.61
CA ASN A 53 49.57 -120.86 26.40
C ASN A 53 49.23 -120.30 25.00
N ASN A 54 49.20 -121.18 23.98
CA ASN A 54 48.82 -120.80 22.61
C ASN A 54 47.31 -120.48 22.52
N GLN A 55 46.48 -121.14 23.33
CA GLN A 55 45.04 -120.87 23.37
C GLN A 55 44.74 -119.45 23.88
N ALA A 56 45.44 -119.00 24.94
CA ALA A 56 45.31 -117.66 25.47
C ALA A 56 45.75 -116.59 24.46
N LEU A 57 46.86 -116.82 23.74
CA LEU A 57 47.34 -115.93 22.68
C LEU A 57 46.33 -115.80 21.53
N ILE A 58 45.75 -116.92 21.06
CA ILE A 58 44.74 -116.91 19.99
C ILE A 58 43.48 -116.15 20.43
N LEU A 59 43.04 -116.32 21.69
CA LEU A 59 41.91 -115.57 22.25
C LEU A 59 42.20 -114.07 22.34
N ALA A 60 43.40 -113.67 22.78
CA ALA A 60 43.82 -112.27 22.84
C ALA A 60 43.87 -111.62 21.44
N LEU A 61 44.40 -112.33 20.43
CA LEU A 61 44.44 -111.86 19.05
C LEU A 61 43.03 -111.71 18.46
N LYS A 62 42.13 -112.67 18.68
CA LYS A 62 40.71 -112.54 18.27
C LYS A 62 40.03 -111.35 18.94
N THR A 63 40.22 -111.18 20.26
CA THR A 63 39.67 -110.05 21.02
C THR A 63 40.18 -108.71 20.48
N LEU A 64 41.44 -108.65 20.04
CA LEU A 64 42.02 -107.46 19.42
C LEU A 64 41.45 -107.22 18.01
N GLN A 65 41.31 -108.24 17.18
CA GLN A 65 40.67 -108.14 15.86
C GLN A 65 39.23 -107.64 15.98
N ASP A 66 38.44 -108.22 16.88
CA ASP A 66 37.06 -107.80 17.15
C ASP A 66 37.00 -106.35 17.66
N LYS A 67 38.00 -105.91 18.45
CA LYS A 67 38.09 -104.53 18.93
C LYS A 67 38.47 -103.55 17.81
N ILE A 68 39.40 -103.93 16.93
CA ILE A 68 39.77 -103.12 15.75
C ILE A 68 38.54 -102.97 14.84
N HIS A 69 37.84 -104.06 14.53
CA HIS A 69 36.65 -104.02 13.69
C HIS A 69 35.53 -103.15 14.26
N ARG A 70 35.29 -103.20 15.58
CA ARG A 70 34.34 -102.27 16.25
C ARG A 70 34.79 -100.81 16.15
N LEU A 71 36.08 -100.52 16.37
CA LEU A 71 36.61 -99.16 16.26
C LEU A 71 36.56 -98.63 14.82
N GLU A 72 36.73 -99.48 13.82
CA GLU A 72 36.58 -99.13 12.40
C GLU A 72 35.11 -98.76 12.07
N LEU A 73 34.14 -99.51 12.59
CA LEU A 73 32.72 -99.22 12.44
C LEU A 73 32.30 -97.94 13.19
N GLU A 74 32.80 -97.74 14.42
CA GLU A 74 32.59 -96.49 15.17
C GLU A 74 33.23 -95.29 14.45
N ARG A 75 34.38 -95.48 13.79
CA ARG A 75 35.03 -94.44 12.98
C ARG A 75 34.20 -94.06 11.76
N THR A 76 33.69 -95.03 10.98
CA THR A 76 32.86 -94.72 9.82
C THR A 76 31.54 -94.08 10.23
N GLN A 77 30.91 -94.56 11.31
CA GLN A 77 29.71 -93.94 11.87
C GLN A 77 29.96 -92.48 12.31
N ALA A 78 31.09 -92.20 12.96
CA ALA A 78 31.48 -90.84 13.34
C ALA A 78 31.78 -89.94 12.12
N GLU A 79 32.38 -90.51 11.07
CA GLU A 79 32.68 -89.82 9.80
C GLU A 79 31.40 -89.49 9.02
N ASP A 80 30.43 -90.40 8.96
CA ASP A 80 29.11 -90.16 8.38
C ASP A 80 28.30 -89.12 9.17
N ASN A 81 28.31 -89.20 10.51
CA ASN A 81 27.68 -88.19 11.37
C ASN A 81 28.29 -86.80 11.15
N LEU A 82 29.62 -86.70 11.04
CA LEU A 82 30.31 -85.45 10.74
C LEU A 82 29.97 -84.92 9.33
N ASN A 83 29.81 -85.80 8.35
CA ASN A 83 29.39 -85.45 6.98
C ASN A 83 27.95 -84.92 6.95
N ILE A 84 27.03 -85.52 7.70
CA ILE A 84 25.65 -85.02 7.89
C ILE A 84 25.66 -83.64 8.54
N LEU A 85 26.32 -83.48 9.69
CA LEU A 85 26.43 -82.20 10.40
C LEU A 85 27.08 -81.10 9.53
N SER A 86 28.07 -81.45 8.71
CA SER A 86 28.71 -80.52 7.77
C SER A 86 27.74 -80.05 6.67
N LYS A 87 26.90 -80.95 6.14
CA LYS A 87 25.84 -80.61 5.18
C LYS A 87 24.77 -79.72 5.81
N GLU A 88 24.31 -80.05 7.01
CA GLU A 88 23.33 -79.25 7.75
C GLU A 88 23.87 -77.85 8.06
N ALA A 89 25.10 -77.74 8.59
CA ALA A 89 25.75 -76.46 8.85
C ALA A 89 25.90 -75.59 7.57
N ALA A 90 26.23 -76.21 6.43
CA ALA A 90 26.29 -75.54 5.14
C ALA A 90 24.90 -75.06 4.67
N GLN A 91 23.84 -75.84 4.91
CA GLN A 91 22.46 -75.45 4.60
C GLN A 91 21.99 -74.29 5.48
N TYR A 92 22.23 -74.32 6.79
CA TYR A 92 21.90 -73.21 7.69
C TYR A 92 22.65 -71.93 7.31
N LYS A 93 23.94 -72.02 6.96
CA LYS A 93 24.70 -70.86 6.46
C LYS A 93 24.05 -70.27 5.21
N LYS A 94 23.68 -71.10 4.24
CA LYS A 94 23.02 -70.66 2.99
C LYS A 94 21.64 -70.03 3.26
N ALA A 95 20.85 -70.60 4.16
CA ALA A 95 19.55 -70.06 4.53
C ALA A 95 19.68 -68.66 5.17
N LEU A 96 20.63 -68.49 6.09
CA LEU A 96 20.91 -67.20 6.74
C LEU A 96 21.42 -66.12 5.77
N GLU A 97 22.25 -66.52 4.80
CA GLU A 97 22.73 -65.64 3.72
C GLU A 97 21.57 -65.19 2.82
N ASN A 98 20.70 -66.12 2.41
CA ASN A 98 19.50 -65.82 1.63
C ASN A 98 18.56 -64.85 2.37
N GLU A 99 18.22 -65.12 3.63
CA GLU A 99 17.34 -64.26 4.43
C GLU A 99 17.94 -62.85 4.61
N THR A 100 19.28 -62.77 4.70
CA THR A 100 19.99 -61.48 4.77
C THR A 100 19.96 -60.71 3.46
N ASN A 101 20.09 -61.41 2.33
CA ASN A 101 19.95 -60.81 0.99
C ASN A 101 18.50 -60.33 0.75
N GLU A 102 17.49 -61.08 1.16
CA GLU A 102 16.08 -60.69 1.09
C GLU A 102 15.79 -59.45 1.95
N ARG A 103 16.26 -59.44 3.21
CA ARG A 103 16.13 -58.26 4.11
C ARG A 103 16.82 -57.02 3.52
N ASN A 104 18.00 -57.17 2.91
CA ASN A 104 18.71 -56.08 2.23
C ASN A 104 17.94 -55.54 1.01
N LEU A 105 17.36 -56.43 0.19
CA LEU A 105 16.56 -56.04 -0.97
C LEU A 105 15.27 -55.31 -0.55
N ALA A 106 14.56 -55.82 0.46
CA ALA A 106 13.38 -55.18 1.02
C ALA A 106 13.70 -53.78 1.60
N HIS A 107 14.84 -53.64 2.27
CA HIS A 107 15.31 -52.34 2.76
C HIS A 107 15.65 -51.36 1.63
N GLN A 108 16.28 -51.83 0.55
CA GLN A 108 16.60 -51.01 -0.62
C GLN A 108 15.33 -50.52 -1.34
N GLU A 109 14.34 -51.39 -1.53
CA GLU A 109 13.06 -51.02 -2.13
C GLU A 109 12.26 -50.05 -1.23
N LEU A 110 12.29 -50.22 0.10
CA LEU A 110 11.70 -49.27 1.04
C LEU A 110 12.38 -47.89 0.98
N ILE A 111 13.71 -47.83 0.83
CA ILE A 111 14.44 -46.56 0.61
C ILE A 111 14.00 -45.90 -0.70
N LYS A 112 13.84 -46.69 -1.78
CA LYS A 112 13.38 -46.20 -3.08
C LYS A 112 11.97 -45.64 -2.99
N GLN A 113 11.01 -46.39 -2.44
CA GLN A 113 9.64 -45.92 -2.21
C GLN A 113 9.59 -44.66 -1.34
N LYS A 114 10.42 -44.57 -0.30
CA LYS A 114 10.53 -43.36 0.53
C LYS A 114 11.03 -42.15 -0.28
N LYS A 115 11.97 -42.33 -1.21
CA LYS A 115 12.42 -41.28 -2.13
C LYS A 115 11.32 -40.86 -3.11
N ASP A 116 10.63 -41.82 -3.70
CA ASP A 116 9.55 -41.57 -4.66
C ASP A 116 8.38 -40.80 -4.01
N ILE A 117 7.97 -41.22 -2.81
CA ILE A 117 6.98 -40.49 -1.99
C ILE A 117 7.48 -39.08 -1.63
N SER A 118 8.76 -38.92 -1.28
CA SER A 118 9.34 -37.59 -0.99
C SER A 118 9.33 -36.66 -2.20
N ILE A 119 9.53 -37.19 -3.42
CA ILE A 119 9.45 -36.43 -4.68
C ILE A 119 7.99 -36.06 -4.99
N GLN A 120 7.04 -36.99 -4.79
CA GLN A 120 5.62 -36.70 -4.96
C GLN A 120 5.13 -35.63 -3.96
N LEU A 121 5.58 -35.69 -2.70
CA LEU A 121 5.23 -34.71 -1.68
C LEU A 121 5.77 -33.31 -2.00
N SER A 122 7.03 -33.19 -2.45
CA SER A 122 7.61 -31.89 -2.83
C SER A 122 6.95 -31.31 -4.10
N SER A 123 6.57 -32.16 -5.05
CA SER A 123 5.78 -31.77 -6.23
C SER A 123 4.39 -31.28 -5.84
N ALA A 124 3.70 -31.99 -4.94
CA ALA A 124 2.40 -31.59 -4.40
C ALA A 124 2.48 -30.26 -3.63
N GLN A 125 3.48 -30.08 -2.78
CA GLN A 125 3.72 -28.83 -2.05
C GLN A 125 3.94 -27.65 -3.01
N SER A 126 4.81 -27.81 -4.02
CA SER A 126 5.05 -26.79 -5.05
C SER A 126 3.77 -26.41 -5.81
N ARG A 127 2.93 -27.39 -6.13
CA ARG A 127 1.61 -27.17 -6.73
C ARG A 127 0.66 -26.41 -5.79
N CYS A 128 0.64 -26.73 -4.50
CA CYS A 128 -0.17 -26.02 -3.51
C CYS A 128 0.27 -24.56 -3.38
N ALA A 129 1.57 -24.29 -3.21
CA ALA A 129 2.12 -22.94 -3.17
C ALA A 129 1.75 -22.12 -4.43
N LEU A 130 1.77 -22.74 -5.63
CA LEU A 130 1.34 -22.09 -6.87
C LEU A 130 -0.17 -21.76 -6.89
N LEU A 131 -1.03 -22.62 -6.32
CA LEU A 131 -2.46 -22.32 -6.22
C LEU A 131 -2.73 -21.22 -5.18
N GLU A 132 -1.96 -21.17 -4.09
CA GLU A 132 -2.03 -20.09 -3.09
C GLU A 132 -1.65 -18.73 -3.69
N LYS A 133 -0.61 -18.67 -4.54
CA LYS A 133 -0.27 -17.48 -5.36
C LYS A 133 -1.46 -16.97 -6.16
N GLN A 134 -2.09 -17.88 -6.92
CA GLN A 134 -3.18 -17.54 -7.82
C GLN A 134 -4.42 -17.09 -7.05
N LEU A 135 -4.71 -17.74 -5.92
CA LEU A 135 -5.79 -17.35 -5.03
C LEU A 135 -5.53 -15.96 -4.42
N GLU A 136 -4.31 -15.68 -3.94
CA GLU A 136 -3.97 -14.38 -3.35
C GLU A 136 -3.96 -13.24 -4.38
N TYR A 137 -3.48 -13.50 -5.59
CA TYR A 137 -3.62 -12.58 -6.72
C TYR A 137 -5.10 -12.29 -7.03
N THR A 138 -5.94 -13.32 -7.08
CA THR A 138 -7.38 -13.18 -7.37
C THR A 138 -8.09 -12.39 -6.26
N LYS A 139 -7.80 -12.65 -4.98
CA LYS A 139 -8.32 -11.85 -3.86
C LYS A 139 -7.95 -10.37 -4.01
N ARG A 140 -6.69 -10.07 -4.33
CA ARG A 140 -6.21 -8.69 -4.52
C ARG A 140 -6.93 -7.99 -5.69
N MET A 141 -7.13 -8.70 -6.80
CA MET A 141 -7.87 -8.20 -7.97
C MET A 141 -9.34 -7.91 -7.62
N VAL A 142 -10.01 -8.79 -6.89
CA VAL A 142 -11.39 -8.57 -6.42
C VAL A 142 -11.47 -7.38 -5.47
N LEU A 143 -10.58 -7.28 -4.48
CA LEU A 143 -10.53 -6.13 -3.56
C LEU A 143 -10.26 -4.80 -4.28
N ASN A 144 -9.46 -4.80 -5.34
CA ASN A 144 -9.26 -3.61 -6.17
C ASN A 144 -10.54 -3.24 -6.93
N ALA A 145 -11.20 -4.20 -7.59
CA ALA A 145 -12.46 -3.98 -8.29
C ALA A 145 -13.59 -3.50 -7.36
N GLU A 146 -13.63 -4.00 -6.11
CA GLU A 146 -14.56 -3.52 -5.09
C GLU A 146 -14.30 -2.05 -4.69
N ARG A 147 -13.02 -1.66 -4.53
CA ARG A 147 -12.64 -0.25 -4.27
C ARG A 147 -13.01 0.65 -5.44
N GLU A 148 -12.69 0.25 -6.68
CA GLU A 148 -13.05 0.99 -7.89
C GLU A 148 -14.56 1.18 -8.01
N LYS A 149 -15.35 0.10 -7.78
CA LYS A 149 -16.82 0.18 -7.73
C LYS A 149 -17.30 1.17 -6.67
N ASN A 150 -16.70 1.19 -5.49
CA ASN A 150 -17.10 2.09 -4.41
C ASN A 150 -16.76 3.56 -4.73
N ILE A 151 -15.58 3.83 -5.32
CA ILE A 151 -15.19 5.18 -5.79
C ILE A 151 -16.16 5.68 -6.87
N ILE A 152 -16.52 4.82 -7.84
CA ILE A 152 -17.47 5.19 -8.91
C ILE A 152 -18.87 5.49 -8.32
N LEU A 153 -19.33 4.69 -7.35
CA LEU A 153 -20.61 4.93 -6.67
C LEU A 153 -20.60 6.22 -5.85
N GLU A 154 -19.49 6.55 -5.19
CA GLU A 154 -19.31 7.80 -4.45
C GLU A 154 -19.30 9.01 -5.38
N GLN A 155 -18.57 8.94 -6.50
CA GLN A 155 -18.59 9.96 -7.56
C GLN A 155 -20.00 10.15 -8.14
N GLN A 156 -20.73 9.06 -8.38
CA GLN A 156 -22.12 9.13 -8.85
C GLN A 156 -23.05 9.81 -7.81
N ALA A 157 -22.88 9.49 -6.52
CA ALA A 157 -23.63 10.12 -5.43
C ALA A 157 -23.27 11.61 -5.22
N GLN A 158 -22.00 11.99 -5.44
CA GLN A 158 -21.59 13.39 -5.44
C GLN A 158 -22.22 14.15 -6.62
N LEU A 159 -22.08 13.63 -7.86
CA LEU A 159 -22.66 14.24 -9.06
C LEU A 159 -24.19 14.41 -8.95
N GLN A 160 -24.87 13.45 -8.31
CA GLN A 160 -26.31 13.54 -8.05
C GLN A 160 -26.64 14.68 -7.07
N ARG A 161 -25.90 14.82 -5.97
CA ARG A 161 -26.06 15.94 -5.02
C ARG A 161 -25.76 17.29 -5.66
N GLU A 162 -24.75 17.38 -6.51
CA GLU A 162 -24.41 18.61 -7.25
C GLU A 162 -25.54 19.01 -8.21
N LYS A 163 -26.08 18.05 -8.98
CA LYS A 163 -27.27 18.27 -9.83
C LYS A 163 -28.47 18.75 -9.03
N GLU A 164 -28.78 18.10 -7.90
CA GLU A 164 -29.87 18.51 -7.01
C GLU A 164 -29.63 19.94 -6.49
N GLN A 165 -28.42 20.26 -6.05
CA GLN A 165 -28.06 21.61 -5.60
C GLN A 165 -28.23 22.66 -6.70
N ASP A 166 -27.88 22.35 -7.94
CA ASP A 166 -28.05 23.25 -9.09
C ASP A 166 -29.51 23.38 -9.54
N HIS A 167 -30.31 22.31 -9.46
CA HIS A 167 -31.76 22.38 -9.62
C HIS A 167 -32.41 23.29 -8.55
N LEU A 168 -31.99 23.18 -7.28
CA LEU A 168 -32.42 24.06 -6.19
C LEU A 168 -32.04 25.53 -6.46
N LYS A 169 -30.80 25.80 -6.90
CA LYS A 169 -30.36 27.16 -7.30
C LYS A 169 -31.18 27.70 -8.49
N LEU A 170 -31.50 26.84 -9.46
CA LEU A 170 -32.29 27.22 -10.64
C LEU A 170 -33.74 27.56 -10.27
N HIS A 171 -34.38 26.74 -9.43
CA HIS A 171 -35.72 27.03 -8.90
C HIS A 171 -35.76 28.36 -8.15
N ALA A 172 -34.82 28.61 -7.22
CA ALA A 172 -34.76 29.88 -6.50
C ALA A 172 -34.55 31.11 -7.42
N LYS A 173 -33.85 30.96 -8.55
CA LYS A 173 -33.73 32.00 -9.58
C LYS A 173 -35.03 32.20 -10.36
N LEU A 174 -35.75 31.12 -10.67
CA LEU A 174 -37.03 31.16 -11.38
C LEU A 174 -38.11 31.84 -10.51
N ASP A 175 -38.19 31.49 -9.23
CA ASP A 175 -39.11 32.11 -8.26
C ASP A 175 -38.85 33.63 -8.15
N LYS A 176 -37.56 34.03 -8.11
CA LYS A 176 -37.20 35.45 -8.12
C LYS A 176 -37.59 36.15 -9.43
N LEU A 177 -37.53 35.45 -10.57
CA LEU A 177 -37.93 35.99 -11.87
C LEU A 177 -39.45 36.18 -11.95
N ASP A 178 -40.25 35.21 -11.47
CA ASP A 178 -41.71 35.32 -11.37
C ASP A 178 -42.15 36.51 -10.48
N VAL A 179 -41.46 36.75 -9.36
CA VAL A 179 -41.69 37.95 -8.54
C VAL A 179 -41.39 39.24 -9.32
N LEU A 180 -40.27 39.29 -10.05
CA LEU A 180 -39.91 40.46 -10.87
C LEU A 180 -40.88 40.68 -12.05
N GLU A 181 -41.39 39.61 -12.65
CA GLU A 181 -42.41 39.68 -13.69
C GLU A 181 -43.73 40.27 -13.17
N LYS A 182 -44.20 39.82 -11.99
CA LYS A 182 -45.36 40.40 -11.30
C LYS A 182 -45.15 41.88 -10.94
N GLU A 183 -43.95 42.25 -10.52
CA GLU A 183 -43.57 43.65 -10.28
C GLU A 183 -43.63 44.49 -11.57
N CYS A 184 -43.07 43.99 -12.68
CA CYS A 184 -43.17 44.64 -13.99
C CYS A 184 -44.63 44.87 -14.41
N PHE A 185 -45.50 43.86 -14.31
CA PHE A 185 -46.93 44.02 -14.62
C PHE A 185 -47.63 45.07 -13.72
N ARG A 186 -47.28 45.14 -12.44
CA ARG A 186 -47.83 46.17 -11.53
C ARG A 186 -47.32 47.57 -11.89
N LEU A 187 -46.05 47.70 -12.29
CA LEU A 187 -45.50 48.96 -12.76
C LEU A 187 -46.13 49.39 -14.10
N THR A 188 -46.31 48.49 -15.06
CA THR A 188 -46.97 48.80 -16.35
C THR A 188 -48.43 49.23 -16.16
N THR A 189 -49.20 48.59 -15.29
CA THR A 189 -50.59 49.01 -15.00
C THR A 189 -50.65 50.37 -14.29
N THR A 190 -49.71 50.64 -13.39
CA THR A 190 -49.55 51.95 -12.73
C THR A 190 -49.15 53.04 -13.73
N GLN A 191 -48.17 52.76 -14.60
CA GLN A 191 -47.71 53.66 -15.67
C GLN A 191 -48.86 54.02 -16.60
N LYS A 192 -49.59 53.03 -17.13
CA LYS A 192 -50.74 53.25 -18.01
C LYS A 192 -51.81 54.14 -17.35
N THR A 193 -52.10 53.90 -16.06
CA THR A 193 -53.05 54.73 -15.30
C THR A 193 -52.57 56.17 -15.17
N ALA A 194 -51.26 56.40 -15.05
CA ALA A 194 -50.69 57.74 -15.04
C ALA A 194 -50.71 58.41 -16.42
N GLU A 195 -50.41 57.67 -17.50
CA GLU A 195 -50.50 58.13 -18.89
C GLU A 195 -51.92 58.55 -19.27
N ASP A 196 -52.92 57.71 -18.97
CA ASP A 196 -54.34 58.02 -19.18
C ASP A 196 -54.77 59.30 -18.41
N LYS A 197 -54.25 59.48 -17.18
CA LYS A 197 -54.51 60.68 -16.37
C LYS A 197 -53.83 61.92 -16.92
N ILE A 198 -52.59 61.81 -17.44
CA ILE A 198 -51.88 62.92 -18.09
C ILE A 198 -52.65 63.35 -19.34
N LYS A 199 -53.03 62.40 -20.21
CA LYS A 199 -53.80 62.66 -21.42
C LYS A 199 -55.11 63.42 -21.15
N HIS A 200 -55.84 63.04 -20.10
CA HIS A 200 -57.04 63.77 -19.66
C HIS A 200 -56.77 65.20 -19.16
N LEU A 201 -55.62 65.42 -18.51
CA LEU A 201 -55.20 66.76 -18.09
C LEU A 201 -54.73 67.61 -19.27
N GLU A 202 -54.07 67.03 -20.27
CA GLU A 202 -53.70 67.71 -21.52
C GLU A 202 -54.93 68.13 -22.34
N GLU A 203 -55.97 67.30 -22.38
CA GLU A 203 -57.24 67.63 -23.02
C GLU A 203 -57.94 68.81 -22.33
N LYS A 204 -57.99 68.79 -20.99
CA LYS A 204 -58.49 69.92 -20.19
C LYS A 204 -57.65 71.19 -20.34
N LEU A 205 -56.32 71.06 -20.46
CA LEU A 205 -55.43 72.20 -20.70
C LEU A 205 -55.76 72.88 -22.03
N LYS A 206 -55.95 72.10 -23.10
CA LYS A 206 -56.31 72.63 -24.43
C LYS A 206 -57.66 73.34 -24.44
N GLU A 207 -58.66 72.82 -23.73
CA GLU A 207 -59.95 73.49 -23.57
C GLU A 207 -59.79 74.81 -22.80
N GLU A 208 -59.06 74.80 -21.68
CA GLU A 208 -58.77 76.02 -20.91
C GLU A 208 -57.96 77.07 -21.70
N GLU A 209 -57.01 76.65 -22.55
CA GLU A 209 -56.30 77.54 -23.49
C GLU A 209 -57.25 78.13 -24.54
N HIS A 210 -58.16 77.33 -25.08
CA HIS A 210 -59.20 77.79 -26.02
C HIS A 210 -60.15 78.80 -25.36
N GLN A 211 -60.60 78.55 -24.13
CA GLN A 211 -61.43 79.50 -23.36
C GLN A 211 -60.68 80.79 -23.04
N ARG A 212 -59.39 80.73 -22.65
CA ARG A 212 -58.56 81.93 -22.47
C ARG A 212 -58.42 82.73 -23.76
N LYS A 213 -58.27 82.06 -24.90
CA LYS A 213 -58.20 82.72 -26.21
C LYS A 213 -59.50 83.43 -26.55
N LEU A 214 -60.65 82.77 -26.41
CA LEU A 214 -61.98 83.40 -26.59
C LEU A 214 -62.17 84.63 -25.69
N PHE A 215 -61.72 84.56 -24.43
CA PHE A 215 -61.78 85.70 -23.51
C PHE A 215 -60.85 86.84 -23.95
N GLN A 216 -59.63 86.53 -24.41
CA GLN A 216 -58.69 87.52 -24.94
C GLN A 216 -59.20 88.19 -26.22
N ASP A 217 -59.76 87.42 -27.14
CA ASP A 217 -60.36 87.92 -28.38
C ASP A 217 -61.50 88.89 -28.05
N LYS A 218 -62.42 88.52 -27.14
CA LYS A 218 -63.51 89.38 -26.67
C LYS A 218 -63.03 90.63 -25.91
N ALA A 219 -61.94 90.52 -25.14
CA ALA A 219 -61.33 91.69 -24.50
C ALA A 219 -60.72 92.64 -25.54
N SER A 220 -60.13 92.12 -26.63
CA SER A 220 -59.59 92.92 -27.73
C SER A 220 -60.69 93.58 -28.58
N GLU A 221 -61.83 92.90 -28.77
CA GLU A 221 -63.04 93.46 -29.39
C GLU A 221 -63.57 94.64 -28.56
N LEU A 222 -63.73 94.45 -27.24
CA LEU A 222 -64.14 95.52 -26.32
C LEU A 222 -63.15 96.68 -26.30
N GLN A 223 -61.84 96.42 -26.29
CA GLN A 223 -60.82 97.47 -26.36
C GLN A 223 -60.91 98.26 -27.68
N THR A 224 -61.14 97.58 -28.80
CA THR A 224 -61.32 98.20 -30.12
C THR A 224 -62.61 99.01 -30.16
N GLY A 225 -63.72 98.50 -29.63
CA GLY A 225 -64.99 99.21 -29.51
C GLY A 225 -64.90 100.46 -28.63
N LEU A 226 -64.13 100.39 -27.54
CA LEU A 226 -63.81 101.54 -26.69
C LEU A 226 -62.90 102.56 -27.40
N GLU A 227 -61.95 102.12 -28.23
CA GLU A 227 -61.12 103.01 -29.04
C GLU A 227 -61.94 103.73 -30.11
N ILE A 228 -62.81 103.02 -30.84
CA ILE A 228 -63.75 103.60 -31.81
C ILE A 228 -64.67 104.61 -31.11
N SER A 229 -65.19 104.26 -29.93
CA SER A 229 -66.02 105.16 -29.12
C SER A 229 -65.25 106.40 -28.65
N ARG A 230 -63.97 106.26 -28.28
CA ARG A 230 -63.10 107.38 -27.90
C ARG A 230 -62.82 108.30 -29.09
N ILE A 231 -62.52 107.73 -30.26
CA ILE A 231 -62.32 108.48 -31.50
C ILE A 231 -63.59 109.26 -31.84
N LEU A 232 -64.75 108.60 -31.84
CA LEU A 232 -66.05 109.22 -32.11
C LEU A 232 -66.36 110.37 -31.12
N MET A 233 -66.19 110.15 -29.82
CA MET A 233 -66.39 111.20 -28.80
C MET A 233 -65.40 112.36 -28.96
N SER A 234 -64.15 112.07 -29.32
CA SER A 234 -63.12 113.09 -29.58
C SER A 234 -63.49 113.94 -30.79
N SER A 235 -64.07 113.35 -31.83
CA SER A 235 -64.57 114.03 -33.03
C SER A 235 -65.73 115.00 -32.78
N VAL A 236 -66.41 114.92 -31.63
CA VAL A 236 -67.51 115.83 -31.22
C VAL A 236 -67.05 116.84 -30.15
N SER A 237 -65.79 116.81 -29.73
CA SER A 237 -65.24 117.68 -28.68
C SER A 237 -64.23 118.70 -29.22
N ASN A 238 -64.48 120.00 -28.99
CA ASN A 238 -63.53 121.07 -29.33
C ASN A 238 -62.36 121.15 -28.33
N PRO A 239 -61.13 121.44 -28.77
CA PRO A 239 -59.97 121.49 -27.88
C PRO A 239 -59.97 122.76 -27.04
N LYS A 240 -59.78 122.63 -25.71
CA LYS A 240 -59.40 123.76 -24.85
C LYS A 240 -58.04 123.52 -24.21
N HIS A 241 -57.04 124.20 -24.77
CA HIS A 241 -55.79 124.48 -24.06
C HIS A 241 -56.07 125.21 -22.74
N SER A 242 -55.32 124.86 -21.69
CA SER A 242 -54.95 125.83 -20.65
C SER A 242 -53.47 125.65 -20.30
N LYS A 243 -52.74 126.78 -20.19
CA LYS A 243 -51.35 126.83 -19.73
C LYS A 243 -51.33 127.53 -18.36
N GLY A 244 -50.76 126.89 -17.35
CA GLY A 244 -50.52 127.46 -16.02
C GLY A 244 -49.14 127.05 -15.50
N LYS A 245 -48.40 127.97 -14.86
CA LYS A 245 -46.96 127.81 -14.52
C LYS A 245 -46.73 127.34 -13.07
N LYS A 246 -45.57 126.67 -12.88
CA LYS A 246 -44.71 126.48 -11.67
C LYS A 246 -45.12 127.28 -10.39
N LYS A 247 -44.95 126.78 -9.15
CA LYS A 247 -43.69 126.19 -8.61
C LYS A 247 -43.83 125.54 -7.20
N SER A 248 -42.99 124.51 -6.94
CA SER A 248 -42.25 124.18 -5.68
C SER A 248 -42.75 123.18 -4.60
N SER A 249 -41.87 122.18 -4.35
CA SER A 249 -41.65 121.38 -3.10
C SER A 249 -42.71 120.32 -2.71
N LYS A 250 -42.39 119.17 -2.07
CA LYS A 250 -41.11 118.62 -1.53
C LYS A 250 -41.21 117.08 -1.30
N LYS A 251 -40.23 116.28 -1.77
CA LYS A 251 -40.01 114.81 -1.51
C LYS A 251 -41.18 113.88 -1.98
N THR A 252 -40.97 112.63 -2.41
CA THR A 252 -40.05 111.56 -1.96
C THR A 252 -39.47 110.74 -3.14
N LYS A 253 -38.34 110.05 -2.92
CA LYS A 253 -37.63 109.13 -3.88
C LYS A 253 -38.39 107.77 -3.92
N CYS A 254 -38.22 106.83 -4.87
CA CYS A 254 -36.98 106.40 -5.53
C CYS A 254 -37.19 105.59 -6.84
N LEU A 255 -36.32 105.91 -7.83
CA LEU A 255 -35.65 105.13 -8.90
C LEU A 255 -36.21 103.86 -9.58
N GLN A 256 -35.71 103.69 -10.80
CA GLN A 256 -36.04 102.66 -11.79
C GLN A 256 -35.25 101.33 -11.69
N ARG A 257 -35.82 100.28 -12.31
CA ARG A 257 -35.23 99.33 -13.30
C ARG A 257 -33.79 98.83 -13.10
N GLY A 258 -33.64 97.51 -12.96
CA GLY A 258 -32.42 96.77 -13.30
C GLY A 258 -32.34 95.33 -12.75
N LEU A 259 -32.27 94.35 -13.65
CA LEU A 259 -31.50 93.08 -13.45
C LEU A 259 -30.01 93.40 -13.81
N PRO A 260 -28.98 92.62 -13.39
CA PRO A 260 -29.00 91.18 -13.05
C PRO A 260 -28.08 90.72 -11.87
N GLN A 261 -28.08 89.39 -11.67
CA GLN A 261 -26.97 88.51 -11.20
C GLN A 261 -26.41 88.49 -9.75
N GLU A 262 -26.42 87.26 -9.21
CA GLU A 262 -25.43 86.55 -8.37
C GLU A 262 -24.91 87.00 -6.99
N SER A 263 -24.88 85.99 -6.10
CA SER A 263 -23.84 85.63 -5.12
C SER A 263 -23.94 86.04 -3.62
N TYR A 264 -24.24 85.00 -2.83
CA TYR A 264 -23.55 84.54 -1.60
C TYR A 264 -23.73 85.20 -0.19
N LEU A 265 -23.91 84.28 0.78
CA LEU A 265 -23.54 84.28 2.22
C LEU A 265 -24.49 84.80 3.33
N LYS A 266 -25.15 83.80 3.95
CA LYS A 266 -25.30 83.52 5.40
C LYS A 266 -25.69 84.64 6.38
N PHE A 267 -26.80 84.41 7.09
CA PHE A 267 -26.81 84.31 8.58
C PHE A 267 -28.03 83.52 9.10
N GLY A 268 -27.83 82.78 10.21
CA GLY A 268 -28.81 82.41 11.26
C GLY A 268 -30.24 81.94 10.93
N ALA A 269 -30.57 80.70 11.30
CA ALA A 269 -31.92 80.12 11.29
C ALA A 269 -32.50 79.95 12.72
N PRO A 270 -33.73 79.38 12.91
CA PRO A 270 -34.99 79.60 12.20
C PRO A 270 -36.03 80.25 13.17
N PRO A 271 -37.08 79.64 13.82
CA PRO A 271 -37.79 78.34 13.73
C PRO A 271 -39.32 78.48 13.37
N PHE A 272 -40.08 77.38 13.56
CA PHE A 272 -41.55 77.18 13.50
C PHE A 272 -42.19 77.07 12.09
N VAL A 273 -43.09 76.12 11.75
CA VAL A 273 -44.12 75.34 12.50
C VAL A 273 -44.19 73.86 11.98
N PRO A 274 -44.74 72.84 12.72
CA PRO A 274 -44.44 71.40 12.53
C PRO A 274 -45.57 70.45 12.03
N GLY A 275 -45.21 69.16 11.79
CA GLY A 275 -46.13 67.99 11.63
C GLY A 275 -45.67 66.99 10.53
N LYS A 276 -44.81 65.96 10.69
CA LYS A 276 -44.77 64.75 11.58
C LYS A 276 -45.91 63.74 11.29
N LEU A 277 -45.73 62.42 11.08
CA LEU A 277 -44.65 61.41 11.30
C LEU A 277 -44.54 60.48 10.04
N VAL A 278 -43.64 59.49 9.85
CA VAL A 278 -42.87 58.57 10.73
C VAL A 278 -41.53 58.20 10.05
N SER A 279 -40.40 58.24 10.77
CA SER A 279 -39.20 57.44 10.45
C SER A 279 -38.16 57.47 11.60
N THR A 280 -37.33 56.41 11.68
CA THR A 280 -36.08 56.22 12.46
C THR A 280 -36.14 56.28 14.02
N SER A 281 -35.28 55.61 14.79
CA SER A 281 -34.40 54.42 14.60
C SER A 281 -33.76 54.00 15.94
N HIS A 282 -33.24 52.76 16.03
CA HIS A 282 -32.02 52.42 16.78
C HIS A 282 -31.08 51.72 15.76
N SER A 283 -29.89 52.26 15.43
CA SER A 283 -28.61 52.19 16.16
C SER A 283 -27.98 50.78 16.09
N GLY A 284 -26.70 50.58 15.71
CA GLY A 284 -25.65 51.50 15.27
C GLY A 284 -24.33 50.77 14.96
N ASN A 285 -23.36 51.45 14.35
CA ASN A 285 -21.95 51.05 14.10
C ASN A 285 -21.66 49.74 13.31
N ALA A 286 -21.31 49.87 12.01
CA ALA A 286 -20.12 49.28 11.36
C ALA A 286 -20.24 49.26 9.81
N SER A 287 -19.90 50.36 9.12
CA SER A 287 -19.63 50.31 7.67
C SER A 287 -18.82 51.53 7.19
N VAL A 288 -17.53 51.56 7.57
CA VAL A 288 -16.55 52.53 7.03
C VAL A 288 -15.47 51.84 6.18
N GLN A 289 -15.56 50.52 6.00
CA GLN A 289 -14.64 49.72 5.16
C GLN A 289 -15.21 49.42 3.75
N ASN A 290 -16.53 49.52 3.54
CA ASN A 290 -17.16 49.10 2.28
C ASN A 290 -17.16 50.16 1.16
N LEU A 291 -16.80 51.41 1.46
CA LEU A 291 -16.82 52.50 0.45
C LEU A 291 -15.54 52.57 -0.40
N LEU A 292 -14.48 51.83 -0.04
CA LEU A 292 -13.23 51.77 -0.81
C LEU A 292 -13.17 50.58 -1.81
N GLN A 293 -14.15 49.67 -1.78
CA GLN A 293 -14.14 48.42 -2.55
C GLN A 293 -14.86 48.53 -3.91
N MET A 294 -15.64 49.59 -4.14
CA MET A 294 -16.56 49.75 -5.29
C MET A 294 -15.97 50.51 -6.50
N MET A 295 -14.69 50.89 -6.47
CA MET A 295 -13.98 51.47 -7.63
C MET A 295 -12.84 50.56 -8.08
N ARG A 296 -13.19 49.45 -8.75
CA ARG A 296 -12.29 48.79 -9.70
C ARG A 296 -13.08 48.22 -10.87
N ASP A 297 -13.60 49.16 -11.66
CA ASP A 297 -14.36 48.90 -12.88
C ASP A 297 -13.51 48.27 -14.00
N CYS A 298 -14.21 47.58 -14.90
CA CYS A 298 -14.00 47.50 -16.35
C CYS A 298 -12.57 47.29 -16.90
N GLY A 299 -12.34 46.13 -17.51
CA GLY A 299 -11.35 45.98 -18.59
C GLY A 299 -11.87 46.52 -19.95
N PRO A 300 -11.01 46.66 -20.99
CA PRO A 300 -11.42 47.18 -22.30
C PRO A 300 -11.59 46.11 -23.41
N HIS A 301 -12.57 46.36 -24.29
CA HIS A 301 -12.90 45.62 -25.53
C HIS A 301 -12.25 46.31 -26.77
N THR A 302 -12.07 45.73 -27.98
CA THR A 302 -12.28 44.38 -28.58
C THR A 302 -11.57 44.33 -29.95
N LEU A 303 -11.21 43.15 -30.48
CA LEU A 303 -11.31 42.91 -31.93
C LEU A 303 -11.49 41.43 -32.33
N GLN A 304 -12.47 41.16 -33.19
CA GLN A 304 -12.83 39.86 -33.73
C GLN A 304 -12.37 39.73 -35.18
N LYS A 305 -11.87 38.55 -35.59
CA LYS A 305 -11.95 38.09 -36.99
C LYS A 305 -11.82 36.57 -37.09
N HIS A 306 -12.78 35.93 -37.76
CA HIS A 306 -12.75 34.50 -38.10
C HIS A 306 -11.85 34.26 -39.34
N SER A 307 -11.16 33.12 -39.42
CA SER A 307 -11.63 31.98 -40.26
C SER A 307 -10.62 30.82 -40.33
N LYS A 308 -11.17 29.61 -40.50
CA LYS A 308 -10.61 28.37 -41.09
C LYS A 308 -9.30 27.77 -40.55
N ALA A 309 -9.39 26.45 -40.30
CA ALA A 309 -8.26 25.53 -40.20
C ALA A 309 -7.44 25.48 -41.52
N PRO A 310 -6.18 25.01 -41.46
CA PRO A 310 -5.96 23.57 -41.67
C PRO A 310 -4.98 22.90 -40.68
N GLU A 311 -4.95 21.56 -40.69
CA GLU A 311 -3.82 20.77 -40.15
C GLU A 311 -2.47 21.21 -40.78
N PRO A 312 -1.34 20.95 -40.10
CA PRO A 312 -0.57 19.79 -40.53
C PRO A 312 0.05 18.95 -39.39
N ARG A 313 -0.27 17.65 -39.47
CA ARG A 313 0.54 16.46 -39.16
C ARG A 313 2.03 16.67 -38.82
N CYS A 314 2.43 16.18 -37.65
CA CYS A 314 3.40 15.06 -37.51
C CYS A 314 3.33 14.56 -36.04
N LEU A 315 2.96 13.31 -35.78
CA LEU A 315 3.90 12.20 -35.65
C LEU A 315 5.11 12.54 -34.78
N HIS A 316 5.15 12.00 -33.55
CA HIS A 316 6.23 11.18 -32.98
C HIS A 316 5.75 10.65 -31.60
N LYS A 317 5.09 9.49 -31.58
CA LYS A 317 4.95 8.69 -30.36
C LYS A 317 6.01 7.59 -30.38
N PRO A 318 7.00 7.58 -29.48
CA PRO A 318 7.70 6.36 -29.11
C PRO A 318 6.72 5.50 -28.30
N SER A 319 6.02 4.59 -28.98
CA SER A 319 5.27 3.53 -28.30
C SER A 319 6.25 2.48 -27.76
N THR A 320 6.96 2.81 -26.68
CA THR A 320 7.80 1.86 -25.95
C THR A 320 7.16 1.57 -24.60
N THR A 321 6.11 0.76 -24.61
CA THR A 321 5.74 -0.03 -23.43
C THR A 321 6.89 -0.97 -23.11
N PRO A 322 7.55 -0.87 -21.93
CA PRO A 322 8.32 -2.00 -21.43
C PRO A 322 7.30 -3.09 -21.08
N GLN A 323 7.15 -4.09 -21.94
CA GLN A 323 6.46 -5.33 -21.58
C GLN A 323 7.35 -6.09 -20.58
N CYS A 324 7.44 -5.59 -19.36
CA CYS A 324 7.95 -6.34 -18.24
C CYS A 324 7.01 -7.51 -17.98
N LYS A 325 7.32 -8.66 -18.58
CA LYS A 325 6.83 -9.96 -18.11
C LYS A 325 7.43 -10.23 -16.73
N ALA A 326 6.89 -9.55 -15.72
CA ALA A 326 7.16 -9.86 -14.33
C ALA A 326 6.57 -11.25 -14.05
N VAL A 327 7.45 -12.25 -14.00
CA VAL A 327 7.11 -13.56 -13.44
C VAL A 327 6.67 -13.32 -11.99
N PRO A 328 5.51 -13.85 -11.55
CA PRO A 328 5.07 -13.65 -10.17
C PRO A 328 6.05 -14.36 -9.22
N PRO A 329 6.59 -13.67 -8.20
CA PRO A 329 7.45 -14.32 -7.20
C PRO A 329 6.64 -15.21 -6.26
N ASP A 330 7.28 -16.29 -5.81
CA ASP A 330 6.69 -17.29 -4.91
C ASP A 330 6.54 -16.78 -3.45
N PRO A 331 5.37 -16.93 -2.79
CA PRO A 331 5.12 -16.58 -1.41
C PRO A 331 5.37 -17.80 -0.49
N GLU A 332 6.46 -18.51 -0.71
CA GLU A 332 7.05 -19.41 0.31
C GLU A 332 8.42 -18.87 0.79
N LYS A 333 8.58 -17.54 0.73
CA LYS A 333 9.59 -16.82 1.50
C LYS A 333 8.89 -15.62 2.11
N SER A 334 9.07 -15.42 3.42
CA SER A 334 8.58 -14.24 4.12
C SER A 334 9.07 -13.00 3.38
N VAL A 335 8.16 -12.25 2.74
CA VAL A 335 8.48 -10.97 2.10
C VAL A 335 9.18 -10.13 3.16
N SER A 336 10.46 -9.87 2.97
CA SER A 336 11.23 -9.22 4.01
C SER A 336 10.74 -7.79 4.12
N ILE A 337 10.73 -7.23 5.32
CA ILE A 337 10.33 -5.83 5.54
C ILE A 337 11.25 -4.89 4.71
N CYS A 338 12.45 -5.35 4.34
CA CYS A 338 13.37 -4.66 3.45
C CYS A 338 12.89 -4.59 1.98
N ASP A 339 12.06 -5.53 1.49
CA ASP A 339 11.63 -5.58 0.08
C ASP A 339 10.59 -4.49 -0.21
N ASN A 340 9.51 -4.44 0.58
CA ASN A 340 8.48 -3.39 0.50
C ASN A 340 9.08 -1.98 0.71
N LEU A 341 10.08 -1.87 1.60
CA LEU A 341 10.79 -0.62 1.87
C LEU A 341 11.72 -0.21 0.71
N SER A 342 12.18 -1.17 -0.09
CA SER A 342 12.94 -0.90 -1.32
C SER A 342 12.03 -0.46 -2.46
N GLU A 343 10.84 -1.06 -2.60
CA GLU A 343 9.81 -0.64 -3.58
C GLU A 343 9.35 0.80 -3.33
N LEU A 344 9.03 1.15 -2.07
CA LEU A 344 8.69 2.53 -1.70
C LEU A 344 9.84 3.51 -1.96
N LEU A 345 11.09 3.10 -1.70
CA LEU A 345 12.27 3.92 -1.97
C LEU A 345 12.44 4.19 -3.47
N MET A 346 12.24 3.18 -4.32
CA MET A 346 12.27 3.33 -5.78
C MET A 346 11.20 4.32 -6.24
N ALA A 347 9.93 4.13 -5.86
CA ALA A 347 8.85 5.04 -6.24
C ALA A 347 9.12 6.50 -5.80
N MET A 348 9.66 6.71 -4.61
CA MET A 348 10.04 8.05 -4.15
C MET A 348 11.23 8.65 -4.91
N GLN A 349 12.16 7.82 -5.38
CA GLN A 349 13.30 8.19 -6.22
C GLN A 349 12.80 8.62 -7.61
N ASP A 350 11.92 7.82 -8.22
CA ASP A 350 11.29 8.10 -9.52
C ASP A 350 10.48 9.41 -9.48
N GLU A 351 9.72 9.67 -8.41
CA GLU A 351 9.02 10.94 -8.21
C GLU A 351 9.96 12.15 -8.07
N LEU A 352 11.15 11.98 -7.48
CA LEU A 352 12.15 13.05 -7.41
C LEU A 352 12.77 13.31 -8.79
N ASP A 353 12.98 12.26 -9.58
CA ASP A 353 13.49 12.38 -10.95
C ASP A 353 12.46 12.98 -11.90
N GLN A 354 11.16 12.69 -11.70
CA GLN A 354 10.06 13.39 -12.36
C GLN A 354 10.06 14.90 -12.05
N MET A 355 10.23 15.29 -10.78
CA MET A 355 10.34 16.71 -10.41
C MET A 355 11.63 17.37 -10.93
N ASN A 356 12.74 16.63 -11.06
CA ASN A 356 13.95 17.12 -11.73
C ASN A 356 13.69 17.42 -13.22
N MET A 357 12.91 16.59 -13.91
CA MET A 357 12.52 16.83 -15.30
C MET A 357 11.62 18.06 -15.43
N GLU A 358 10.60 18.19 -14.58
CA GLU A 358 9.72 19.36 -14.50
C GLU A 358 10.54 20.65 -14.24
N HIS A 359 11.49 20.61 -13.30
CA HIS A 359 12.38 21.73 -13.01
C HIS A 359 13.25 22.11 -14.22
N GLN A 360 13.75 21.12 -14.96
CA GLN A 360 14.54 21.37 -16.17
C GLN A 360 13.68 21.90 -17.33
N GLU A 361 12.41 21.50 -17.42
CA GLU A 361 11.44 22.00 -18.40
C GLU A 361 11.06 23.46 -18.11
N LEU A 362 10.67 23.79 -16.88
CA LEU A 362 10.39 25.16 -16.44
C LEU A 362 11.61 26.08 -16.65
N LEU A 363 12.83 25.61 -16.35
CA LEU A 363 14.07 26.34 -16.64
C LEU A 363 14.31 26.58 -18.14
N ASN A 364 13.73 25.78 -19.03
CA ASN A 364 13.82 25.99 -20.47
C ASN A 364 12.73 26.95 -20.95
N GLN A 365 11.49 26.80 -20.46
CA GLN A 365 10.39 27.74 -20.71
C GLN A 365 10.76 29.17 -20.29
N MET A 366 11.44 29.33 -19.14
CA MET A 366 11.96 30.63 -18.66
C MET A 366 13.00 31.27 -19.60
N LYS A 367 13.80 30.46 -20.32
CA LYS A 367 14.80 30.96 -21.29
C LYS A 367 14.19 31.30 -22.65
N GLU A 368 13.13 30.60 -23.03
CA GLU A 368 12.43 30.79 -24.31
C GLU A 368 11.43 31.96 -24.25
N THR A 369 10.96 32.33 -23.06
CA THR A 369 9.96 33.38 -22.85
C THR A 369 10.57 34.78 -22.83
N GLN A 370 10.04 35.68 -23.67
CA GLN A 370 10.43 37.10 -23.68
C GLN A 370 9.58 38.02 -22.78
N SER A 371 8.46 37.53 -22.24
CA SER A 371 7.55 38.34 -21.44
C SER A 371 7.94 38.33 -19.95
N HIS A 372 8.33 39.49 -19.42
CA HIS A 372 8.78 39.66 -18.03
C HIS A 372 7.82 39.07 -16.99
N SER A 373 6.51 39.29 -17.14
CA SER A 373 5.51 38.80 -16.17
C SER A 373 5.42 37.27 -16.16
N VAL A 374 5.59 36.63 -17.32
CA VAL A 374 5.55 35.16 -17.44
C VAL A 374 6.85 34.55 -16.91
N CYS A 375 7.97 35.27 -17.00
CA CYS A 375 9.20 34.86 -16.33
C CYS A 375 9.06 34.92 -14.80
N GLU A 376 8.46 35.97 -14.23
CA GLU A 376 8.18 36.07 -12.77
C GLU A 376 7.26 34.94 -12.27
N ASP A 377 6.24 34.57 -13.06
CA ASP A 377 5.35 33.44 -12.76
C ASP A 377 6.13 32.09 -12.77
N ILE A 378 6.97 31.85 -13.79
CA ILE A 378 7.78 30.63 -13.91
C ILE A 378 8.86 30.56 -12.82
N GLU A 379 9.49 31.69 -12.45
CA GLU A 379 10.43 31.78 -11.33
C GLU A 379 9.76 31.41 -9.99
N SER A 380 8.52 31.86 -9.79
CA SER A 380 7.72 31.53 -8.60
C SER A 380 7.36 30.03 -8.54
N GLU A 381 7.01 29.44 -9.69
CA GLU A 381 6.74 28.00 -9.79
C GLU A 381 8.01 27.16 -9.58
N LEU A 382 9.16 27.58 -10.13
CA LEU A 382 10.48 26.98 -9.89
C LEU A 382 10.85 27.02 -8.41
N GLU A 383 10.66 28.15 -7.71
CA GLU A 383 10.98 28.25 -6.28
C GLU A 383 10.10 27.30 -5.44
N HIS A 384 8.82 27.16 -5.78
CA HIS A 384 7.92 26.19 -5.17
C HIS A 384 8.33 24.74 -5.45
N LEU A 385 8.70 24.42 -6.70
CA LEU A 385 9.15 23.09 -7.10
C LEU A 385 10.45 22.70 -6.40
N VAL A 386 11.42 23.61 -6.28
CA VAL A 386 12.67 23.39 -5.52
C VAL A 386 12.40 23.10 -4.05
N LYS A 387 11.46 23.83 -3.41
CA LYS A 387 11.02 23.54 -2.03
C LYS A 387 10.43 22.12 -1.91
N LYS A 388 9.58 21.72 -2.86
CA LYS A 388 8.97 20.37 -2.94
C LYS A 388 10.03 19.27 -3.14
N MET A 389 10.99 19.48 -4.04
CA MET A 389 12.13 18.59 -4.28
C MET A 389 13.01 18.43 -3.02
N GLY A 390 13.29 19.51 -2.31
CA GLY A 390 14.03 19.49 -1.05
C GLY A 390 13.35 18.65 0.03
N ILE A 391 12.03 18.81 0.19
CA ILE A 391 11.22 18.00 1.11
C ILE A 391 11.27 16.51 0.71
N LYS A 392 11.09 16.19 -0.58
CA LYS A 392 11.14 14.81 -1.07
C LYS A 392 12.53 14.18 -0.86
N ALA A 393 13.61 14.91 -1.12
CA ALA A 393 14.97 14.45 -0.86
C ALA A 393 15.22 14.16 0.64
N GLU A 394 14.67 14.99 1.54
CA GLU A 394 14.74 14.74 2.98
C GLU A 394 13.95 13.48 3.38
N GLN A 395 12.76 13.26 2.80
CA GLN A 395 11.98 12.04 3.02
C GLN A 395 12.72 10.79 2.54
N ILE A 396 13.33 10.82 1.34
CA ILE A 396 14.17 9.72 0.81
C ILE A 396 15.37 9.45 1.75
N SER A 397 15.98 10.50 2.30
CA SER A 397 17.08 10.38 3.29
C SER A 397 16.62 9.71 4.59
N LYS A 398 15.46 10.11 5.12
CA LYS A 398 14.82 9.46 6.29
C LYS A 398 14.50 7.99 6.01
N LEU A 399 13.97 7.67 4.83
CA LEU A 399 13.64 6.31 4.42
C LEU A 399 14.89 5.43 4.26
N LYS A 400 15.96 5.94 3.61
CA LYS A 400 17.26 5.26 3.48
C LYS A 400 17.91 4.98 4.83
N LYS A 401 17.84 5.92 5.78
CA LYS A 401 18.29 5.70 7.17
C LYS A 401 17.50 4.57 7.84
N HIS A 402 16.18 4.57 7.73
CA HIS A 402 15.34 3.50 8.27
C HIS A 402 15.66 2.13 7.65
N GLN A 403 15.82 2.05 6.33
CA GLN A 403 16.18 0.83 5.62
C GLN A 403 17.52 0.25 6.07
N ASN A 404 18.52 1.11 6.34
CA ASN A 404 19.79 0.68 6.90
C ASN A 404 19.66 0.20 8.35
N SER A 405 18.89 0.89 9.20
CA SER A 405 18.61 0.44 10.58
C SER A 405 17.89 -0.91 10.63
N VAL A 406 16.94 -1.16 9.71
CA VAL A 406 16.25 -2.45 9.59
C VAL A 406 17.23 -3.55 9.15
N ARG A 407 18.10 -3.29 8.16
CA ARG A 407 19.13 -4.25 7.73
C ARG A 407 20.13 -4.58 8.86
N GLU A 408 20.57 -3.58 9.63
CA GLU A 408 21.44 -3.82 10.80
C GLU A 408 20.77 -4.69 11.87
N LEU A 409 19.49 -4.46 12.18
CA LEU A 409 18.75 -5.27 13.15
C LEU A 409 18.56 -6.71 12.66
N GLN A 410 18.26 -6.89 11.37
CA GLN A 410 18.14 -8.19 10.74
C GLN A 410 19.47 -8.96 10.75
N GLN A 411 20.59 -8.28 10.50
CA GLN A 411 21.94 -8.85 10.59
C GLN A 411 22.31 -9.23 12.03
N LYS A 412 22.00 -8.37 13.02
CA LYS A 412 22.21 -8.67 14.45
C LYS A 412 21.41 -9.91 14.89
N LEU A 413 20.17 -10.07 14.43
CA LEU A 413 19.33 -11.24 14.70
C LEU A 413 19.88 -12.54 14.07
N GLN A 414 20.42 -12.47 12.84
CA GLN A 414 21.07 -13.63 12.22
C GLN A 414 22.37 -14.02 12.94
N ASN A 415 23.19 -13.03 13.32
CA ASN A 415 24.44 -13.25 14.04
C ASN A 415 24.19 -13.88 15.44
N SER A 416 23.14 -13.47 16.16
CA SER A 416 22.79 -14.10 17.45
C SER A 416 22.38 -15.57 17.25
N LYS A 417 21.57 -15.87 16.22
CA LYS A 417 21.14 -17.24 15.89
C LYS A 417 22.30 -18.19 15.57
N MET A 418 23.35 -17.69 14.90
CA MET A 418 24.56 -18.48 14.64
C MET A 418 25.45 -18.65 15.88
N SER A 419 25.49 -17.66 16.79
CA SER A 419 26.21 -17.80 18.07
C SER A 419 25.56 -18.82 19.02
N GLU A 420 24.24 -18.92 19.02
CA GLU A 420 23.48 -19.83 19.89
C GLU A 420 23.53 -21.29 19.38
N ALA A 421 23.55 -21.49 18.06
CA ALA A 421 23.70 -22.81 17.42
C ALA A 421 25.09 -23.45 17.61
N SER A 422 26.08 -22.70 18.10
CA SER A 422 27.46 -23.18 18.34
C SER A 422 27.70 -23.62 19.79
N GLY A 423 26.71 -23.48 20.68
CA GLY A 423 26.83 -23.76 22.12
C GLY A 423 26.55 -25.21 22.55
N ILE A 424 26.20 -26.12 21.63
CA ILE A 424 25.76 -27.50 21.96
C ILE A 424 26.55 -28.56 21.17
N GLN A 425 27.86 -28.62 21.40
CA GLN A 425 28.63 -29.87 21.41
C GLN A 425 29.82 -29.74 22.36
N GLN A 426 29.84 -30.55 23.43
CA GLN A 426 30.99 -31.33 23.91
C GLN A 426 30.84 -31.69 25.40
N GLU A 427 29.93 -32.62 25.72
CA GLU A 427 30.02 -33.40 26.96
C GLU A 427 29.35 -34.76 26.76
N ASP A 428 30.14 -35.77 26.37
CA ASP A 428 30.13 -37.10 27.01
C ASP A 428 31.20 -38.02 26.39
N SER A 429 32.26 -38.32 27.14
CA SER A 429 33.21 -39.43 26.88
C SER A 429 34.05 -39.71 28.13
N ASN A 430 33.43 -40.45 29.05
CA ASN A 430 33.95 -41.31 30.11
C ASN A 430 35.49 -41.53 30.18
N PRO A 431 36.07 -41.57 31.40
CA PRO A 431 37.02 -42.65 31.68
C PRO A 431 36.75 -43.42 32.99
N LYS A 432 36.87 -44.76 32.90
CA LYS A 432 36.92 -45.67 34.05
C LYS A 432 38.22 -45.51 34.85
N GLY A 433 38.10 -45.54 36.17
CA GLY A 433 38.84 -46.54 36.96
C GLY A 433 40.08 -46.09 37.78
N SER A 434 39.86 -45.98 39.10
CA SER A 434 40.79 -46.36 40.18
C SER A 434 42.04 -45.51 40.45
N LYS A 435 42.08 -44.87 41.64
CA LYS A 435 42.91 -45.32 42.79
C LYS A 435 42.74 -44.45 44.06
N ASN A 436 42.28 -45.12 45.13
CA ASN A 436 42.74 -45.03 46.53
C ASN A 436 42.79 -43.73 47.37
N MET A 437 42.13 -43.85 48.53
CA MET A 437 42.55 -43.47 49.90
C MET A 437 42.21 -42.09 50.51
N LYS A 438 41.49 -42.17 51.65
CA LYS A 438 41.62 -41.37 52.90
C LYS A 438 41.25 -39.86 52.80
N ASN A 439 40.18 -39.36 53.42
CA ASN A 439 39.78 -39.51 54.83
C ASN A 439 38.29 -39.19 55.10
N SER A 440 37.79 -39.60 56.26
CA SER A 440 36.43 -39.36 56.83
C SER A 440 36.54 -38.37 58.02
N PRO A 441 35.50 -37.97 58.80
CA PRO A 441 34.03 -38.10 58.66
C PRO A 441 33.20 -36.82 59.01
N ARG A 442 31.86 -36.94 58.96
CA ARG A 442 30.81 -36.20 59.74
C ARG A 442 30.60 -34.70 59.39
N LYS A 443 29.35 -34.19 59.34
CA LYS A 443 28.13 -34.55 60.08
C LYS A 443 26.86 -34.61 59.21
N CYS A 444 25.94 -35.48 59.60
CA CYS A 444 24.51 -35.41 59.27
C CYS A 444 23.77 -34.73 60.43
N SER A 445 22.70 -33.98 60.15
CA SER A 445 21.54 -33.80 61.04
C SER A 445 20.33 -33.33 60.22
N HIS A 446 19.16 -33.84 60.58
CA HIS A 446 17.86 -33.60 59.95
C HIS A 446 17.15 -32.34 60.49
N GLU A 447 15.91 -32.12 60.00
CA GLU A 447 14.86 -31.24 60.54
C GLU A 447 15.05 -29.73 60.29
N THR A 448 14.03 -28.94 59.92
CA THR A 448 12.56 -29.16 59.82
C THR A 448 11.96 -28.27 58.71
N SER A 449 10.77 -28.61 58.21
CA SER A 449 9.83 -27.64 57.60
C SER A 449 8.72 -27.34 58.63
N PRO A 450 8.08 -26.14 58.66
CA PRO A 450 7.23 -25.67 57.56
C PRO A 450 7.15 -24.15 57.27
N LEU A 451 6.82 -23.82 56.01
CA LEU A 451 5.92 -22.76 55.53
C LEU A 451 5.76 -21.43 56.34
N GLN A 452 6.31 -20.31 55.85
CA GLN A 452 5.54 -19.05 55.60
C GLN A 452 6.33 -17.93 54.88
N LYS A 453 5.67 -17.32 53.88
CA LYS A 453 5.62 -15.89 53.46
C LYS A 453 6.89 -15.02 53.29
N ASN A 454 6.89 -14.34 52.13
CA ASN A 454 7.38 -12.99 51.81
C ASN A 454 8.86 -12.71 51.51
N SER A 455 9.03 -11.73 50.62
CA SER A 455 10.15 -10.79 50.45
C SER A 455 11.11 -10.98 49.24
N ASN A 456 10.74 -10.30 48.15
CA ASN A 456 11.55 -9.32 47.40
C ASN A 456 12.89 -9.72 46.76
N PHE A 457 12.94 -9.57 45.43
CA PHE A 457 14.11 -9.00 44.74
C PHE A 457 13.69 -7.80 43.88
N HIS A 458 14.35 -6.65 44.09
CA HIS A 458 14.09 -5.40 43.37
C HIS A 458 14.94 -5.26 42.10
N PRO A 459 14.39 -4.74 40.98
CA PRO A 459 15.19 -4.20 39.88
C PRO A 459 15.95 -2.94 40.31
N LYS A 460 17.14 -2.72 39.75
CA LYS A 460 18.00 -1.57 40.09
C LYS A 460 17.38 -0.24 39.64
N ARG A 461 17.32 0.69 40.60
CA ARG A 461 17.05 2.12 40.41
C ARG A 461 18.08 2.75 39.45
N VAL A 462 17.61 3.43 38.41
CA VAL A 462 18.28 4.63 37.87
C VAL A 462 17.27 5.78 37.94
N ARG A 463 17.66 6.87 38.59
CA ARG A 463 16.82 8.07 38.80
C ARG A 463 17.26 9.18 37.84
N ASN A 464 16.36 10.15 37.66
CA ASN A 464 16.57 11.49 37.13
C ASN A 464 16.69 11.64 35.60
N LEU A 465 15.58 11.99 34.97
CA LEU A 465 15.46 13.27 34.25
C LEU A 465 13.98 13.60 33.99
N GLN A 466 13.29 14.10 35.03
CA GLN A 466 12.05 14.85 34.90
C GLN A 466 12.28 16.24 35.49
N MET A 467 12.58 17.22 34.63
CA MET A 467 12.47 18.65 34.92
C MET A 467 12.36 19.42 33.60
N LYS A 468 11.14 19.93 33.33
CA LYS A 468 10.70 20.94 32.32
C LYS A 468 9.46 20.50 31.54
N LEU A 469 8.32 20.46 32.23
CA LEU A 469 7.01 20.82 31.67
C LEU A 469 6.36 21.72 32.72
N SER A 470 6.00 22.94 32.32
CA SER A 470 5.32 23.89 33.21
C SER A 470 3.83 23.64 33.18
N LYS A 471 3.10 24.15 34.19
CA LYS A 471 1.68 23.85 34.37
C LYS A 471 0.75 24.56 33.37
N ASP A 472 1.33 25.38 32.49
CA ASP A 472 0.64 26.32 31.60
C ASP A 472 0.70 25.88 30.12
N ASP A 473 1.44 24.80 29.79
CA ASP A 473 1.63 24.29 28.42
C ASP A 473 0.42 23.47 27.89
N ILE A 474 -0.77 23.62 28.49
CA ILE A 474 -2.02 22.97 28.06
C ILE A 474 -3.08 24.02 27.79
N MET A 475 -3.03 24.61 26.59
CA MET A 475 -4.14 25.34 25.99
C MET A 475 -4.67 24.51 24.81
N TRP A 476 -5.89 24.02 24.94
CA TRP A 476 -6.68 23.54 23.79
C TRP A 476 -7.42 24.75 23.22
N GLU A 477 -7.21 25.05 21.95
CA GLU A 477 -7.99 26.04 21.21
C GLU A 477 -8.77 25.34 20.08
N GLN A 478 -9.91 25.94 19.70
CA GLN A 478 -11.04 25.30 18.99
C GLN A 478 -10.87 25.17 17.47
#